data_AF-A0A9X0XKL0-F1
#
_entry.id   AF-A0A9X0XKL0-F1
#
_cell.length_a   1.000
_cell.length_b   1.000
_cell.length_c   1.000
_cell.angle_alpha   90.00
_cell.angle_beta   90.00
_cell.angle_gamma   90.00
#
_symmetry.space_group_name_H-M   'P 1'
#
loop_
_entity.id
_entity.type
_entity.pdbx_description
1 polymer ?
#
loop_
_entity_poly.entity_id
_entity_poly.type
_entity_poly.pdbx_seq_one_letter_code
_entity_poly.pdbx_strand_id
1 'polypeptide(L)'
;MFISYRQSDGTDITAELAWMLRAAGIPVWRDRDDLPPGDTEARLEQAIADGLSGAILVVTPDVEKSEIVRFVEAPRLIDLHKAHPAFALGIANAIERVPGKLDYDAPDLVLAQRPKTLGGVDQHPSDRAGLRLLVQKMLWHRIAWQRDAIAAAGETFHLSVQTRNAPQVYDRTGHQLDIRIRPSLHEKLPSPDGLRDLKDTLGLLPDAITRAGASRVRVHGGAHLSVAFALGAAMPSSRVGEIQVIDQRQQTWASSHEAKVGISPLLLVNAEGTNPAPATTGRPSVAVYLDLLPQRSDDAFARYREENQHVVTAWEHLVYASDDLLDHTAAGEIAAEAAARIRTLSNNIGNAEVHLLLRCPFPIAVLLGRLLNTLRFVTYEWDDSVVPSGDDYRARYVPSMRVRPSAAGGAIEEVLLADGSDAP
;
A
#
# COMPACT_ATOMS: atom_id res chain seq x y z
N MET A 1 -2.62 -17.17 -1.06
CA MET A 1 -3.78 -17.49 -0.21
C MET A 1 -4.92 -17.94 -1.08
N PHE A 2 -5.54 -19.05 -0.74
CA PHE A 2 -6.80 -19.50 -1.36
C PHE A 2 -7.99 -18.90 -0.60
N ILE A 3 -9.06 -18.51 -1.29
CA ILE A 3 -10.29 -18.06 -0.63
C ILE A 3 -11.44 -18.96 -1.10
N SER A 4 -12.00 -19.72 -0.17
CA SER A 4 -13.14 -20.61 -0.40
C SER A 4 -14.43 -19.90 0.00
N TYR A 5 -15.40 -19.85 -0.91
CA TYR A 5 -16.65 -19.12 -0.70
C TYR A 5 -17.75 -19.64 -1.63
N ARG A 6 -19.00 -19.43 -1.24
CA ARG A 6 -20.15 -19.63 -2.14
C ARG A 6 -20.37 -18.37 -2.99
N GLN A 7 -20.43 -18.52 -4.30
CA GLN A 7 -20.49 -17.38 -5.22
C GLN A 7 -21.77 -16.52 -5.06
N SER A 8 -22.90 -17.11 -4.68
CA SER A 8 -24.18 -16.37 -4.66
C SER A 8 -24.27 -15.32 -3.55
N ASP A 9 -23.51 -15.49 -2.48
CA ASP A 9 -23.64 -14.70 -1.24
C ASP A 9 -22.30 -14.34 -0.58
N GLY A 10 -21.21 -15.02 -0.93
CA GLY A 10 -19.87 -14.70 -0.45
C GLY A 10 -19.05 -13.81 -1.38
N THR A 11 -19.57 -13.43 -2.56
CA THR A 11 -18.79 -12.71 -3.58
C THR A 11 -18.26 -11.37 -3.12
N ASP A 12 -19.09 -10.55 -2.47
CA ASP A 12 -18.68 -9.18 -2.08
C ASP A 12 -17.65 -9.20 -0.95
N ILE A 13 -17.88 -10.03 0.08
CA ILE A 13 -16.92 -10.28 1.18
C ILE A 13 -15.59 -10.77 0.60
N THR A 14 -15.65 -11.72 -0.34
CA THR A 14 -14.45 -12.26 -0.98
C THR A 14 -13.72 -11.21 -1.82
N ALA A 15 -14.45 -10.37 -2.56
CA ALA A 15 -13.86 -9.32 -3.37
C ALA A 15 -13.13 -8.29 -2.50
N GLU A 16 -13.75 -7.85 -1.40
CA GLU A 16 -13.13 -6.93 -0.43
C GLU A 16 -11.89 -7.56 0.22
N LEU A 17 -12.03 -8.76 0.79
CA LEU A 17 -10.93 -9.48 1.42
C LEU A 17 -9.76 -9.71 0.45
N ALA A 18 -10.04 -10.09 -0.80
CA ALA A 18 -9.01 -10.35 -1.79
C ALA A 18 -8.18 -9.09 -2.10
N TRP A 19 -8.82 -7.92 -2.17
CA TRP A 19 -8.10 -6.67 -2.40
C TRP A 19 -7.33 -6.20 -1.17
N MET A 20 -7.86 -6.39 0.04
CA MET A 20 -7.10 -6.12 1.26
C MET A 20 -5.86 -7.03 1.38
N LEU A 21 -5.98 -8.33 1.07
CA LEU A 21 -4.84 -9.25 1.03
C LEU A 21 -3.77 -8.79 0.04
N ARG A 22 -4.18 -8.40 -1.18
CA ARG A 22 -3.26 -7.88 -2.21
C ARG A 22 -2.58 -6.58 -1.79
N ALA A 23 -3.33 -5.66 -1.17
CA ALA A 23 -2.77 -4.41 -0.65
C ALA A 23 -1.81 -4.65 0.52
N ALA A 24 -2.04 -5.70 1.33
CA ALA A 24 -1.12 -6.15 2.37
C ALA A 24 0.12 -6.90 1.84
N GLY A 25 0.20 -7.14 0.54
CA GLY A 25 1.31 -7.84 -0.08
C GLY A 25 1.16 -9.35 -0.19
N ILE A 26 -0.05 -9.89 0.04
CA ILE A 26 -0.31 -11.32 -0.01
C ILE A 26 -0.96 -11.68 -1.36
N PRO A 27 -0.29 -12.48 -2.21
CA PRO A 27 -0.91 -12.97 -3.43
C PRO A 27 -2.14 -13.82 -3.13
N VAL A 28 -3.25 -13.46 -3.76
CA VAL A 28 -4.52 -14.18 -3.69
C VAL A 28 -4.65 -15.06 -4.91
N TRP A 29 -5.23 -16.23 -4.73
CA TRP A 29 -5.60 -17.15 -5.79
C TRP A 29 -7.13 -17.21 -5.84
N ARG A 30 -7.73 -16.85 -6.98
CA ARG A 30 -9.19 -16.82 -7.21
C ARG A 30 -9.58 -17.76 -8.35
N ASP A 31 -10.57 -18.59 -8.06
CA ASP A 31 -11.19 -19.52 -9.00
C ASP A 31 -11.64 -18.91 -10.35
N ARG A 32 -12.09 -17.64 -10.37
CA ARG A 32 -12.67 -16.99 -11.56
C ARG A 32 -11.64 -16.40 -12.53
N ASP A 33 -10.57 -15.83 -11.99
CA ASP A 33 -9.65 -14.96 -12.76
C ASP A 33 -8.29 -15.64 -13.00
N ASP A 34 -7.98 -16.73 -12.25
CA ASP A 34 -6.62 -17.28 -12.15
C ASP A 34 -6.41 -18.66 -12.81
N LEU A 35 -7.40 -19.22 -13.52
CA LEU A 35 -7.30 -20.56 -14.12
C LEU A 35 -7.87 -20.70 -15.54
N PRO A 36 -7.27 -21.56 -16.39
CA PRO A 36 -7.92 -22.09 -17.58
C PRO A 36 -9.09 -23.03 -17.20
N PRO A 37 -10.10 -23.21 -18.07
CA PRO A 37 -11.28 -24.02 -17.76
C PRO A 37 -10.93 -25.49 -17.44
N GLY A 38 -11.44 -26.03 -16.32
CA GLY A 38 -11.20 -27.41 -15.83
C GLY A 38 -12.00 -27.80 -14.57
N ASP A 39 -11.84 -29.01 -14.03
CA ASP A 39 -12.58 -29.55 -12.86
C ASP A 39 -12.06 -29.05 -11.50
N THR A 40 -12.96 -28.68 -10.58
CA THR A 40 -12.70 -28.00 -9.30
C THR A 40 -11.77 -28.76 -8.35
N GLU A 41 -11.80 -30.10 -8.37
CA GLU A 41 -10.87 -30.91 -7.54
C GLU A 41 -9.42 -30.79 -8.02
N ALA A 42 -9.20 -30.82 -9.33
CA ALA A 42 -7.89 -30.59 -9.93
C ALA A 42 -7.38 -29.16 -9.68
N ARG A 43 -8.29 -28.18 -9.54
CA ARG A 43 -7.95 -26.78 -9.23
C ARG A 43 -7.29 -26.64 -7.86
N LEU A 44 -7.83 -27.30 -6.84
CA LEU A 44 -7.29 -27.22 -5.48
C LEU A 44 -5.97 -28.00 -5.36
N GLU A 45 -5.86 -29.17 -6.00
CA GLU A 45 -4.62 -29.96 -6.03
C GLU A 45 -3.47 -29.20 -6.70
N GLN A 46 -3.74 -28.54 -7.84
CA GLN A 46 -2.75 -27.70 -8.51
C GLN A 46 -2.33 -26.52 -7.62
N ALA A 47 -3.28 -25.83 -6.99
CA ALA A 47 -2.96 -24.72 -6.10
C ALA A 47 -2.08 -25.15 -4.92
N ILE A 48 -2.35 -26.33 -4.34
CA ILE A 48 -1.53 -26.92 -3.27
C ILE A 48 -0.11 -27.23 -3.80
N ALA A 49 -0.01 -27.87 -4.97
CA ALA A 49 1.27 -28.17 -5.61
C ALA A 49 2.10 -26.90 -5.92
N ASP A 50 1.42 -25.79 -6.24
CA ASP A 50 2.02 -24.48 -6.52
C ASP A 50 2.43 -23.70 -5.25
N GLY A 51 2.38 -24.33 -4.07
CA GLY A 51 2.93 -23.78 -2.82
C GLY A 51 2.00 -22.81 -2.09
N LEU A 52 0.71 -23.15 -1.97
CA LEU A 52 -0.22 -22.43 -1.09
C LEU A 52 0.31 -22.34 0.35
N SER A 53 0.34 -21.12 0.89
CA SER A 53 0.75 -20.83 2.28
C SER A 53 -0.41 -20.77 3.26
N GLY A 54 -1.64 -20.90 2.78
CA GLY A 54 -2.84 -20.84 3.61
C GLY A 54 -4.11 -20.57 2.81
N ALA A 55 -5.23 -20.64 3.52
CA ALA A 55 -6.56 -20.37 2.99
C ALA A 55 -7.46 -19.61 3.98
N ILE A 56 -8.50 -18.97 3.43
CA ILE A 56 -9.59 -18.36 4.19
C ILE A 56 -10.92 -18.95 3.73
N LEU A 57 -11.74 -19.37 4.68
CA LEU A 57 -13.13 -19.76 4.46
C LEU A 57 -14.03 -18.54 4.68
N VAL A 58 -14.82 -18.14 3.68
CA VAL A 58 -15.88 -17.15 3.84
C VAL A 58 -17.17 -17.88 4.17
N VAL A 59 -17.63 -17.73 5.41
CA VAL A 59 -18.74 -18.49 5.98
C VAL A 59 -19.94 -17.56 6.14
N THR A 60 -20.90 -17.71 5.24
CA THR A 60 -22.21 -17.07 5.27
C THR A 60 -23.27 -18.06 5.76
N PRO A 61 -24.46 -17.61 6.20
CA PRO A 61 -25.55 -18.53 6.57
C PRO A 61 -25.90 -19.52 5.44
N ASP A 62 -25.86 -19.04 4.21
CA ASP A 62 -26.26 -19.79 3.02
C ASP A 62 -25.13 -20.65 2.40
N VAL A 63 -23.93 -20.65 3.00
CA VAL A 63 -22.81 -21.50 2.53
C VAL A 63 -23.15 -22.98 2.60
N GLU A 64 -24.10 -23.38 3.46
CA GLU A 64 -24.61 -24.74 3.56
C GLU A 64 -25.22 -25.27 2.25
N LYS A 65 -25.58 -24.37 1.33
CA LYS A 65 -26.14 -24.68 0.01
C LYS A 65 -25.06 -24.95 -1.05
N SER A 66 -23.77 -24.86 -0.70
CA SER A 66 -22.66 -25.15 -1.62
C SER A 66 -22.02 -26.51 -1.31
N GLU A 67 -22.38 -27.53 -2.10
CA GLU A 67 -21.82 -28.89 -1.93
C GLU A 67 -20.29 -28.90 -2.12
N ILE A 68 -19.78 -28.11 -3.07
CA ILE A 68 -18.34 -28.00 -3.34
C ILE A 68 -17.60 -27.47 -2.11
N VAL A 69 -18.07 -26.37 -1.50
CA VAL A 69 -17.41 -25.80 -0.33
C VAL A 69 -17.45 -26.78 0.85
N ARG A 70 -18.60 -27.41 1.10
CA ARG A 70 -18.80 -28.28 2.27
C ARG A 70 -18.06 -29.61 2.20
N PHE A 71 -18.07 -30.23 1.02
CA PHE A 71 -17.65 -31.63 0.87
C PHE A 71 -16.33 -31.79 0.11
N VAL A 72 -15.86 -30.73 -0.56
CA VAL A 72 -14.60 -30.76 -1.32
C VAL A 72 -13.59 -29.79 -0.72
N GLU A 73 -13.86 -28.48 -0.73
CA GLU A 73 -12.87 -27.46 -0.37
C GLU A 73 -12.59 -27.43 1.13
N ALA A 74 -13.60 -27.20 1.97
CA ALA A 74 -13.40 -27.02 3.41
C ALA A 74 -12.72 -28.23 4.08
N PRO A 75 -13.12 -29.50 3.83
CA PRO A 75 -12.44 -30.65 4.42
C PRO A 75 -10.95 -30.70 4.06
N ARG A 76 -10.61 -30.48 2.78
CA ARG A 76 -9.22 -30.50 2.30
C ARG A 76 -8.39 -29.38 2.92
N LEU A 77 -8.95 -28.17 3.04
CA LEU A 77 -8.27 -27.03 3.67
C LEU A 77 -8.04 -27.26 5.18
N ILE A 78 -9.01 -27.88 5.86
CA ILE A 78 -8.88 -28.27 7.28
C ILE A 78 -7.78 -29.32 7.44
N ASP A 79 -7.73 -30.32 6.56
CA ASP A 79 -6.72 -31.37 6.62
C ASP A 79 -5.31 -30.82 6.35
N LEU A 80 -5.16 -29.90 5.40
CA LEU A 80 -3.89 -29.19 5.17
C LEU A 80 -3.43 -28.42 6.41
N HIS A 81 -4.33 -27.68 7.04
CA HIS A 81 -4.03 -26.92 8.25
C HIS A 81 -3.57 -27.83 9.40
N LYS A 82 -4.17 -29.00 9.55
CA LYS A 82 -3.76 -29.99 10.56
C LYS A 82 -2.43 -30.66 10.22
N ALA A 83 -2.20 -30.95 8.94
CA ALA A 83 -1.01 -31.68 8.48
C ALA A 83 0.23 -30.79 8.40
N HIS A 84 0.07 -29.49 8.15
CA HIS A 84 1.17 -28.58 7.85
C HIS A 84 1.11 -27.32 8.73
N PRO A 85 1.98 -27.21 9.76
CA PRO A 85 2.02 -26.02 10.62
C PRO A 85 2.30 -24.70 9.89
N ALA A 86 2.93 -24.75 8.71
CA ALA A 86 3.16 -23.58 7.87
C ALA A 86 1.90 -23.08 7.13
N PHE A 87 0.87 -23.92 7.04
CA PHE A 87 -0.38 -23.59 6.38
C PHE A 87 -1.35 -22.88 7.34
N ALA A 88 -1.59 -21.60 7.09
CA ALA A 88 -2.57 -20.83 7.84
C ALA A 88 -4.00 -21.12 7.37
N LEU A 89 -4.93 -21.33 8.30
CA LEU A 89 -6.36 -21.33 8.02
C LEU A 89 -7.01 -20.21 8.82
N GLY A 90 -7.89 -19.45 8.17
CA GLY A 90 -8.69 -18.41 8.80
C GLY A 90 -10.13 -18.44 8.34
N ILE A 91 -11.04 -17.81 9.09
CA ILE A 91 -12.47 -17.75 8.77
C ILE A 91 -12.95 -16.30 8.80
N ALA A 92 -13.53 -15.85 7.68
CA ALA A 92 -14.37 -14.66 7.63
C ALA A 92 -15.81 -15.10 7.89
N ASN A 93 -16.29 -14.88 9.11
CA ASN A 93 -17.57 -15.38 9.59
C ASN A 93 -18.63 -14.26 9.52
N ALA A 94 -19.69 -14.50 8.74
CA ALA A 94 -20.83 -13.60 8.60
C ALA A 94 -22.04 -14.05 9.42
N ILE A 95 -21.90 -15.12 10.24
CA ILE A 95 -22.96 -15.66 11.07
C ILE A 95 -22.84 -15.09 12.47
N GLU A 96 -23.88 -14.41 12.91
CA GLU A 96 -23.99 -13.87 14.26
C GLU A 96 -24.95 -14.71 15.10
N ARG A 97 -24.56 -14.96 16.36
CA ARG A 97 -25.44 -15.63 17.34
C ARG A 97 -26.52 -14.68 17.84
N VAL A 98 -26.11 -13.43 18.04
CA VAL A 98 -26.93 -12.26 18.36
C VAL A 98 -26.30 -11.04 17.68
N PRO A 99 -27.06 -9.97 17.41
CA PRO A 99 -26.54 -8.79 16.70
C PRO A 99 -25.21 -8.29 17.26
N GLY A 100 -24.19 -8.21 16.41
CA GLY A 100 -22.83 -7.76 16.75
C GLY A 100 -21.97 -8.78 17.50
N LYS A 101 -22.42 -10.04 17.66
CA LYS A 101 -21.63 -11.13 18.24
C LYS A 101 -21.60 -12.34 17.32
N LEU A 102 -20.39 -12.66 16.85
CA LEU A 102 -20.14 -13.85 16.04
C LEU A 102 -20.61 -15.14 16.70
N ASP A 103 -21.15 -16.02 15.87
CA ASP A 103 -21.33 -17.43 16.22
C ASP A 103 -20.09 -18.24 15.81
N TYR A 104 -19.20 -18.49 16.76
CA TYR A 104 -17.96 -19.27 16.53
C TYR A 104 -18.20 -20.76 16.27
N ASP A 105 -19.38 -21.28 16.62
CA ASP A 105 -19.74 -22.70 16.45
C ASP A 105 -20.48 -22.93 15.12
N ALA A 106 -21.08 -21.88 14.53
CA ALA A 106 -21.84 -21.98 13.29
C ALA A 106 -21.04 -22.51 12.09
N PRO A 107 -19.75 -22.15 11.87
CA PRO A 107 -18.99 -22.68 10.76
C PRO A 107 -18.93 -24.21 10.72
N ASP A 108 -18.79 -24.88 11.86
CA ASP A 108 -18.77 -26.35 11.89
C ASP A 108 -20.11 -26.92 11.37
N LEU A 109 -21.24 -26.30 11.74
CA LEU A 109 -22.57 -26.74 11.36
C LEU A 109 -22.83 -26.55 9.86
N VAL A 110 -22.65 -25.32 9.35
CA VAL A 110 -22.97 -25.00 7.95
C VAL A 110 -22.00 -25.66 6.97
N LEU A 111 -20.75 -25.91 7.39
CA LEU A 111 -19.75 -26.62 6.60
C LEU A 111 -19.81 -28.15 6.74
N ALA A 112 -20.83 -28.71 7.40
CA ALA A 112 -20.98 -30.14 7.63
C ALA A 112 -19.80 -30.82 8.36
N GLN A 113 -19.11 -30.08 9.23
CA GLN A 113 -17.99 -30.57 10.01
C GLN A 113 -18.46 -31.12 11.36
N ARG A 114 -17.62 -31.94 12.00
CA ARG A 114 -17.89 -32.37 13.37
C ARG A 114 -17.80 -31.16 14.30
N PRO A 115 -18.63 -31.07 15.36
CA PRO A 115 -18.51 -29.98 16.32
C PRO A 115 -17.09 -29.85 16.88
N LYS A 116 -16.64 -28.60 17.03
CA LYS A 116 -15.29 -28.20 17.48
C LYS A 116 -14.17 -28.48 16.48
N THR A 117 -14.46 -28.81 15.22
CA THR A 117 -13.42 -28.99 14.21
C THR A 117 -12.70 -27.69 13.91
N LEU A 118 -13.44 -26.58 13.85
CA LEU A 118 -12.93 -25.24 13.55
C LEU A 118 -12.76 -24.34 14.79
N GLY A 119 -12.96 -24.88 15.99
CA GLY A 119 -12.90 -24.12 17.24
C GLY A 119 -11.53 -23.50 17.57
N GLY A 120 -10.45 -24.02 16.98
CA GLY A 120 -9.09 -23.49 17.12
C GLY A 120 -8.62 -22.61 15.96
N VAL A 121 -9.46 -22.40 14.94
CA VAL A 121 -9.14 -21.59 13.76
C VAL A 121 -9.46 -20.13 14.06
N ASP A 122 -8.58 -19.20 13.69
CA ASP A 122 -8.82 -17.77 13.88
C ASP A 122 -10.05 -17.34 13.04
N GLN A 123 -11.11 -16.87 13.73
CA GLN A 123 -12.34 -16.40 13.11
C GLN A 123 -12.60 -14.92 13.43
N HIS A 124 -12.95 -14.16 12.41
CA HIS A 124 -13.25 -12.72 12.52
C HIS A 124 -14.51 -12.35 11.74
N PRO A 125 -15.18 -11.24 12.09
CA PRO A 125 -16.36 -10.77 11.35
C PRO A 125 -16.03 -10.52 9.88
N SER A 126 -17.04 -10.69 9.03
CA SER A 126 -16.91 -10.40 7.60
C SER A 126 -17.03 -8.90 7.26
N ASP A 127 -17.14 -8.02 8.26
CA ASP A 127 -17.03 -6.57 8.07
C ASP A 127 -15.58 -6.14 7.82
N ARG A 128 -15.39 -4.93 7.29
CA ARG A 128 -14.05 -4.42 6.92
C ARG A 128 -13.03 -4.46 8.07
N ALA A 129 -13.46 -4.22 9.31
CA ALA A 129 -12.57 -4.24 10.47
C ALA A 129 -12.13 -5.68 10.83
N GLY A 130 -13.07 -6.62 10.80
CA GLY A 130 -12.81 -8.05 10.98
C GLY A 130 -11.94 -8.62 9.86
N LEU A 131 -12.21 -8.26 8.60
CA LEU A 131 -11.38 -8.63 7.46
C LEU A 131 -9.95 -8.09 7.60
N ARG A 132 -9.76 -6.85 8.07
CA ARG A 132 -8.44 -6.28 8.34
C ARG A 132 -7.64 -7.10 9.37
N LEU A 133 -8.30 -7.50 10.46
CA LEU A 133 -7.69 -8.35 11.49
C LEU A 133 -7.31 -9.72 10.92
N LEU A 134 -8.19 -10.30 10.11
CA LEU A 134 -7.91 -11.57 9.45
C LEU A 134 -6.69 -11.48 8.52
N VAL A 135 -6.62 -10.43 7.69
CA VAL A 135 -5.45 -10.15 6.82
C VAL A 135 -4.17 -10.02 7.64
N GLN A 136 -4.21 -9.29 8.76
CA GLN A 136 -3.07 -9.15 9.67
C GLN A 136 -2.60 -10.49 10.22
N LYS A 137 -3.52 -11.36 10.67
CA LYS A 137 -3.19 -12.69 11.19
C LYS A 137 -2.54 -13.57 10.13
N MET A 138 -3.13 -13.60 8.94
CA MET A 138 -2.58 -14.37 7.81
C MET A 138 -1.19 -13.87 7.39
N LEU A 139 -1.00 -12.55 7.35
CA LEU A 139 0.29 -11.92 7.07
C LEU A 139 1.35 -12.33 8.08
N TRP A 140 1.05 -12.18 9.38
CA TRP A 140 2.01 -12.48 10.43
C TRP A 140 2.39 -13.95 10.48
N HIS A 141 1.42 -14.85 10.30
CA HIS A 141 1.69 -16.28 10.21
C HIS A 141 2.63 -16.57 9.04
N ARG A 142 2.30 -16.08 7.84
CA ARG A 142 3.13 -16.27 6.64
C ARG A 142 4.56 -15.78 6.85
N ILE A 143 4.74 -14.58 7.41
CA ILE A 143 6.06 -13.98 7.59
C ILE A 143 6.89 -14.69 8.66
N ALA A 144 6.26 -15.19 9.73
CA ALA A 144 6.97 -15.99 10.74
C ALA A 144 7.64 -17.22 10.11
N TRP A 145 6.97 -17.86 9.15
CA TRP A 145 7.49 -19.00 8.40
C TRP A 145 8.53 -18.66 7.32
N GLN A 146 8.82 -17.37 7.08
CA GLN A 146 9.86 -16.94 6.13
C GLN A 146 11.18 -16.52 6.81
N ARG A 147 11.25 -16.53 8.15
CA ARG A 147 12.43 -16.06 8.90
C ARG A 147 13.72 -16.75 8.47
N ASP A 148 13.71 -18.09 8.35
CA ASP A 148 14.91 -18.85 7.99
C ASP A 148 15.36 -18.55 6.55
N ALA A 149 14.41 -18.41 5.62
CA ALA A 149 14.71 -18.05 4.24
C ALA A 149 15.30 -16.64 4.14
N ILE A 150 14.78 -15.69 4.93
CA ILE A 150 15.28 -14.31 4.98
C ILE A 150 16.68 -14.26 5.62
N ALA A 151 16.91 -15.02 6.69
CA ALA A 151 18.24 -15.14 7.30
C ALA A 151 19.26 -15.72 6.31
N ALA A 152 18.88 -16.77 5.57
CA ALA A 152 19.72 -17.35 4.51
C ALA A 152 19.99 -16.36 3.35
N ALA A 153 19.09 -15.41 3.10
CA ALA A 153 19.23 -14.34 2.13
C ALA A 153 19.95 -13.09 2.68
N GLY A 154 20.72 -13.21 3.77
CA GLY A 154 21.46 -12.11 4.38
C GLY A 154 20.54 -11.06 4.99
N GLU A 155 19.50 -11.52 5.70
CA GLU A 155 18.52 -10.69 6.43
C GLU A 155 17.80 -9.65 5.56
N THR A 156 17.67 -9.94 4.26
CA THR A 156 17.06 -9.04 3.29
C THR A 156 15.61 -9.42 3.03
N PHE A 157 14.70 -8.49 3.33
CA PHE A 157 13.28 -8.60 3.01
C PHE A 157 13.00 -8.01 1.64
N HIS A 158 12.54 -8.83 0.71
CA HIS A 158 12.13 -8.38 -0.62
C HIS A 158 10.64 -8.05 -0.65
N LEU A 159 10.30 -6.88 -1.19
CA LEU A 159 8.93 -6.49 -1.48
C LEU A 159 8.81 -5.92 -2.89
N SER A 160 7.71 -6.22 -3.57
CA SER A 160 7.34 -5.61 -4.85
C SER A 160 6.07 -4.78 -4.68
N VAL A 161 6.01 -3.60 -5.30
CA VAL A 161 4.81 -2.77 -5.35
C VAL A 161 4.42 -2.50 -6.80
N GLN A 162 3.12 -2.59 -7.10
CA GLN A 162 2.57 -2.19 -8.39
C GLN A 162 1.20 -1.54 -8.22
N THR A 163 1.00 -0.41 -8.90
CA THR A 163 -0.23 0.40 -8.79
C THR A 163 -0.91 0.72 -10.12
N ARG A 164 -0.28 0.40 -11.26
CA ARG A 164 -0.80 0.73 -12.60
C ARG A 164 -1.27 -0.48 -13.38
N ASN A 165 -0.63 -1.63 -13.19
CA ASN A 165 -1.00 -2.85 -13.89
C ASN A 165 -2.14 -3.56 -13.16
N ALA A 166 -3.10 -4.10 -13.92
CA ALA A 166 -4.05 -5.05 -13.38
C ALA A 166 -3.27 -6.27 -12.86
N PRO A 167 -3.47 -6.70 -11.61
CA PRO A 167 -2.75 -7.84 -11.06
C PRO A 167 -3.08 -9.10 -11.86
N GLN A 168 -2.06 -9.73 -12.43
CA GLN A 168 -2.20 -11.00 -13.13
C GLN A 168 -1.89 -12.18 -12.19
N VAL A 169 -2.44 -13.36 -12.51
CA VAL A 169 -2.23 -14.63 -11.78
C VAL A 169 -0.76 -14.89 -11.46
N TYR A 170 0.10 -14.54 -12.42
CA TYR A 170 1.54 -14.79 -12.39
C TYR A 170 2.36 -13.59 -11.87
N ASP A 171 1.72 -12.54 -11.33
CA ASP A 171 2.42 -11.38 -10.75
C ASP A 171 3.14 -11.70 -9.42
N ARG A 172 3.19 -12.97 -9.02
CA ARG A 172 4.02 -13.43 -7.90
C ARG A 172 5.47 -13.36 -8.29
N THR A 173 6.23 -12.48 -7.65
CA THR A 173 7.66 -12.33 -7.93
C THR A 173 8.53 -13.31 -7.14
N GLY A 174 7.93 -14.11 -6.25
CA GLY A 174 8.64 -14.92 -5.27
C GLY A 174 9.19 -14.11 -4.08
N HIS A 175 8.89 -12.81 -4.01
CA HIS A 175 9.24 -11.99 -2.85
C HIS A 175 8.41 -12.33 -1.61
N GLN A 176 8.83 -11.81 -0.45
CA GLN A 176 8.08 -11.97 0.80
C GLN A 176 6.68 -11.39 0.64
N LEU A 177 6.59 -10.18 0.06
CA LEU A 177 5.37 -9.42 -0.17
C LEU A 177 5.28 -8.82 -1.58
N ASP A 178 4.08 -8.90 -2.15
CA ASP A 178 3.68 -8.36 -3.45
C ASP A 178 2.51 -7.40 -3.29
N ILE A 179 2.79 -6.14 -2.95
CA ILE A 179 1.78 -5.10 -2.75
C ILE A 179 1.16 -4.76 -4.10
N ARG A 180 -0.15 -4.98 -4.24
CA ARG A 180 -0.95 -4.61 -5.41
C ARG A 180 -2.17 -3.84 -4.95
N ILE A 181 -2.41 -2.68 -5.53
CA ILE A 181 -3.67 -1.95 -5.31
C ILE A 181 -4.63 -2.17 -6.49
N ARG A 182 -5.90 -1.83 -6.29
CA ARG A 182 -6.90 -1.90 -7.36
C ARG A 182 -6.47 -1.08 -8.57
N PRO A 183 -6.65 -1.61 -9.79
CA PRO A 183 -6.43 -0.82 -11.00
C PRO A 183 -7.41 0.36 -10.99
N SER A 184 -6.92 1.51 -11.45
CA SER A 184 -7.76 2.68 -11.62
C SER A 184 -8.55 2.59 -12.92
N LEU A 185 -9.75 3.16 -12.92
CA LEU A 185 -10.49 3.48 -14.15
C LEU A 185 -10.00 4.80 -14.76
N HIS A 186 -9.25 5.59 -14.01
CA HIS A 186 -8.65 6.83 -14.46
C HIS A 186 -7.27 6.57 -15.10
N GLU A 187 -6.93 7.31 -16.16
CA GLU A 187 -5.70 7.07 -16.94
C GLU A 187 -4.41 7.33 -16.14
N LYS A 188 -4.42 8.37 -15.29
CA LYS A 188 -3.24 8.82 -14.52
C LYS A 188 -3.31 8.63 -13.00
N LEU A 189 -4.51 8.64 -12.41
CA LEU A 189 -4.70 8.67 -10.96
C LEU A 189 -4.86 7.24 -10.41
N PRO A 190 -4.37 6.94 -9.20
CA PRO A 190 -4.62 5.66 -8.54
C PRO A 190 -6.11 5.47 -8.21
N SER A 191 -6.52 4.22 -8.05
CA SER A 191 -7.89 3.88 -7.61
C SER A 191 -8.14 4.39 -6.18
N PRO A 192 -9.21 5.17 -5.92
CA PRO A 192 -9.58 5.59 -4.57
C PRO A 192 -9.81 4.40 -3.62
N ASP A 193 -10.56 3.38 -4.06
CA ASP A 193 -10.75 2.13 -3.32
C ASP A 193 -9.43 1.39 -3.09
N GLY A 194 -8.55 1.37 -4.09
CA GLY A 194 -7.21 0.79 -3.96
C GLY A 194 -6.38 1.49 -2.89
N LEU A 195 -6.49 2.81 -2.77
CA LEU A 195 -5.85 3.58 -1.71
C LEU A 195 -6.49 3.33 -0.33
N ARG A 196 -7.80 3.10 -0.26
CA ARG A 196 -8.48 2.72 1.01
C ARG A 196 -8.02 1.36 1.50
N ASP A 197 -7.90 0.38 0.61
CA ASP A 197 -7.36 -0.95 0.94
C ASP A 197 -5.88 -0.87 1.38
N LEU A 198 -5.09 0.00 0.73
CA LEU A 198 -3.71 0.27 1.13
C LEU A 198 -3.64 0.95 2.49
N LYS A 199 -4.50 1.94 2.75
CA LYS A 199 -4.58 2.61 4.06
C LYS A 199 -4.78 1.60 5.19
N ASP A 200 -5.67 0.64 5.01
CA ASP A 200 -5.99 -0.34 6.05
C ASP A 200 -4.85 -1.32 6.34
N THR A 201 -3.96 -1.56 5.37
CA THR A 201 -3.01 -2.66 5.39
C THR A 201 -1.54 -2.24 5.43
N LEU A 202 -1.19 -1.06 4.91
CA LEU A 202 0.20 -0.58 4.85
C LEU A 202 0.83 -0.42 6.24
N GLY A 203 0.02 -0.10 7.27
CA GLY A 203 0.47 -0.04 8.65
C GLY A 203 0.99 -1.38 9.22
N LEU A 204 0.70 -2.51 8.55
CA LEU A 204 1.16 -3.84 8.97
C LEU A 204 2.60 -4.13 8.52
N LEU A 205 3.10 -3.42 7.50
CA LEU A 205 4.39 -3.67 6.87
C LEU A 205 5.58 -3.59 7.84
N PRO A 206 5.67 -2.60 8.75
CA PRO A 206 6.82 -2.50 9.65
C PRO A 206 6.90 -3.68 10.62
N ASP A 207 5.75 -4.13 11.15
CA ASP A 207 5.69 -5.31 11.99
C ASP A 207 6.03 -6.58 11.21
N ALA A 208 5.62 -6.68 9.94
CA ALA A 208 6.03 -7.79 9.08
C ALA A 208 7.57 -7.83 8.93
N ILE A 209 8.21 -6.70 8.61
CA ILE A 209 9.67 -6.62 8.48
C ILE A 209 10.38 -7.00 9.79
N THR A 210 9.92 -6.45 10.93
CA THR A 210 10.51 -6.78 12.24
C THR A 210 10.29 -8.25 12.62
N ARG A 211 9.10 -8.81 12.38
CA ARG A 211 8.80 -10.23 12.64
C ARG A 211 9.60 -11.17 11.75
N ALA A 212 9.93 -10.75 10.53
CA ALA A 212 10.84 -11.46 9.64
C ALA A 212 12.29 -11.50 10.17
N GLY A 213 12.67 -10.61 11.08
CA GLY A 213 14.05 -10.47 11.53
C GLY A 213 14.96 -9.83 10.47
N ALA A 214 14.39 -9.05 9.54
CA ALA A 214 15.16 -8.43 8.48
C ALA A 214 15.84 -7.14 8.94
N SER A 215 17.10 -6.96 8.57
CA SER A 215 17.87 -5.72 8.79
C SER A 215 17.93 -4.84 7.54
N ARG A 216 17.59 -5.40 6.37
CA ARG A 216 17.52 -4.71 5.09
C ARG A 216 16.19 -4.96 4.38
N VAL A 217 15.67 -3.95 3.68
CA VAL A 217 14.51 -4.06 2.81
C VAL A 217 14.89 -3.68 1.38
N ARG A 218 14.51 -4.53 0.41
CA ARG A 218 14.62 -4.25 -1.02
C ARG A 218 13.24 -4.08 -1.63
N VAL A 219 12.99 -2.89 -2.17
CA VAL A 219 11.75 -2.50 -2.83
C VAL A 219 11.92 -2.62 -4.33
N HIS A 220 11.02 -3.36 -4.98
CA HIS A 220 10.97 -3.55 -6.42
C HIS A 220 9.64 -3.03 -6.99
N GLY A 221 9.59 -2.88 -8.32
CA GLY A 221 8.36 -2.56 -9.05
C GLY A 221 8.23 -1.07 -9.37
N GLY A 222 7.01 -0.54 -9.27
CA GLY A 222 6.74 0.86 -9.57
C GLY A 222 5.35 1.27 -9.10
N ALA A 223 5.24 2.50 -8.59
CA ALA A 223 4.00 3.02 -8.06
C ALA A 223 3.74 4.46 -8.52
N HIS A 224 2.48 4.89 -8.38
CA HIS A 224 2.12 6.30 -8.26
C HIS A 224 2.96 6.94 -7.13
N LEU A 225 3.36 8.21 -7.29
CA LEU A 225 4.37 8.83 -6.43
C LEU A 225 3.87 9.03 -4.99
N SER A 226 2.58 9.28 -4.81
CA SER A 226 1.93 9.33 -3.50
C SER A 226 1.99 7.99 -2.77
N VAL A 227 1.79 6.87 -3.48
CA VAL A 227 1.91 5.51 -2.93
C VAL A 227 3.36 5.19 -2.60
N ALA A 228 4.30 5.59 -3.45
CA ALA A 228 5.73 5.44 -3.22
C ALA A 228 6.17 6.18 -1.95
N PHE A 229 5.74 7.43 -1.81
CA PHE A 229 5.98 8.24 -0.63
C PHE A 229 5.38 7.61 0.64
N ALA A 230 4.12 7.18 0.58
CA ALA A 230 3.44 6.52 1.70
C ALA A 230 4.14 5.21 2.12
N LEU A 231 4.62 4.43 1.15
CA LEU A 231 5.40 3.21 1.38
C LEU A 231 6.70 3.52 2.16
N GLY A 232 7.43 4.55 1.74
CA GLY A 232 8.58 5.07 2.47
C GLY A 232 8.24 5.50 3.89
N ALA A 233 7.19 6.31 4.03
CA ALA A 233 6.69 6.81 5.31
C ALA A 233 6.23 5.70 6.27
N ALA A 234 5.77 4.57 5.75
CA ALA A 234 5.45 3.39 6.54
C ALA A 234 6.71 2.74 7.12
N MET A 235 7.87 2.88 6.49
CA MET A 235 9.15 2.28 6.90
C MET A 235 10.18 3.33 7.34
N PRO A 236 9.92 4.08 8.45
CA PRO A 236 10.81 5.15 8.88
C PRO A 236 12.18 4.63 9.30
N SER A 237 13.21 5.47 9.16
CA SER A 237 14.60 5.10 9.48
C SER A 237 14.85 4.76 10.94
N SER A 238 13.98 5.21 11.84
CA SER A 238 14.02 4.87 13.26
C SER A 238 13.52 3.47 13.59
N ARG A 239 12.88 2.75 12.65
CA ARG A 239 12.25 1.44 12.90
C ARG A 239 12.73 0.34 11.96
N VAL A 240 12.96 0.67 10.71
CA VAL A 240 13.43 -0.26 9.69
C VAL A 240 14.86 0.11 9.35
N GLY A 241 15.75 -0.89 9.27
CA GLY A 241 17.16 -0.73 8.89
C GLY A 241 17.33 -0.28 7.44
N GLU A 242 18.34 -0.75 6.73
CA GLU A 242 18.66 -0.24 5.39
C GLU A 242 17.50 -0.42 4.39
N ILE A 243 17.17 0.60 3.59
CA ILE A 243 16.25 0.48 2.46
C ILE A 243 16.99 0.70 1.16
N GLN A 244 16.76 -0.21 0.22
CA GLN A 244 17.20 -0.13 -1.17
C GLN A 244 15.98 -0.19 -2.07
N VAL A 245 15.91 0.67 -3.08
CA VAL A 245 14.91 0.59 -4.15
C VAL A 245 15.61 0.19 -5.43
N ILE A 246 15.11 -0.85 -6.08
CA ILE A 246 15.62 -1.35 -7.36
C ILE A 246 14.70 -0.82 -8.46
N ASP A 247 15.26 -0.01 -9.36
CA ASP A 247 14.49 0.53 -10.48
C ASP A 247 14.35 -0.47 -11.63
N GLN A 248 13.64 -0.07 -12.69
CA GLN A 248 13.41 -0.90 -13.87
C GLN A 248 14.70 -1.22 -14.64
N ARG A 249 15.78 -0.46 -14.44
CA ARG A 249 17.10 -0.66 -15.04
C ARG A 249 18.01 -1.52 -14.14
N GLN A 250 17.47 -2.12 -13.07
CA GLN A 250 18.20 -2.87 -12.06
C GLN A 250 19.25 -2.05 -11.31
N GLN A 251 19.13 -0.72 -11.32
CA GLN A 251 19.98 0.17 -10.54
C GLN A 251 19.50 0.18 -9.09
N THR A 252 20.46 0.21 -8.16
CA THR A 252 20.17 0.26 -6.73
C THR A 252 20.23 1.70 -6.23
N TRP A 253 19.12 2.16 -5.65
CA TRP A 253 18.95 3.47 -5.02
C TRP A 253 18.89 3.25 -3.51
N ALA A 254 19.96 3.56 -2.79
CA ALA A 254 20.08 3.27 -1.37
C ALA A 254 19.70 4.47 -0.49
N SER A 255 19.03 4.22 0.65
CA SER A 255 18.71 5.24 1.64
C SER A 255 19.94 5.73 2.38
N SER A 256 19.97 7.01 2.72
CA SER A 256 20.77 7.52 3.83
C SER A 256 20.03 7.36 5.16
N HIS A 257 20.71 7.62 6.28
CA HIS A 257 20.15 7.41 7.62
C HIS A 257 19.42 8.64 8.16
N GLU A 258 19.79 9.86 7.72
CA GLU A 258 19.33 11.11 8.31
C GLU A 258 19.15 12.21 7.25
N ALA A 259 18.17 13.09 7.49
CA ALA A 259 18.00 14.30 6.69
C ALA A 259 19.10 15.31 7.01
N LYS A 260 19.81 15.77 5.98
CA LYS A 260 20.92 16.72 6.10
C LYS A 260 21.09 17.47 4.79
N VAL A 261 21.53 18.72 4.86
CA VAL A 261 22.06 19.44 3.69
C VAL A 261 23.57 19.23 3.70
N GLY A 262 24.12 18.72 2.59
CA GLY A 262 25.55 18.50 2.44
C GLY A 262 26.34 19.81 2.30
N ILE A 263 27.68 19.71 2.34
CA ILE A 263 28.58 20.86 2.09
C ILE A 263 28.42 21.35 0.65
N SER A 264 28.24 20.42 -0.29
CA SER A 264 27.90 20.72 -1.69
C SER A 264 26.42 20.37 -1.89
N PRO A 265 25.53 21.37 -2.05
CA PRO A 265 24.11 21.11 -2.22
C PRO A 265 23.84 20.44 -3.56
N LEU A 266 23.08 19.36 -3.53
CA LEU A 266 22.59 18.65 -4.72
C LEU A 266 21.25 19.21 -5.21
N LEU A 267 20.57 20.00 -4.37
CA LEU A 267 19.30 20.66 -4.71
C LEU A 267 19.44 22.17 -4.64
N LEU A 268 18.74 22.86 -5.55
CA LEU A 268 18.65 24.31 -5.59
C LEU A 268 17.21 24.75 -5.35
N VAL A 269 17.04 25.89 -4.69
CA VAL A 269 15.76 26.59 -4.65
C VAL A 269 15.65 27.39 -5.93
N ASN A 270 14.85 26.89 -6.89
CA ASN A 270 14.61 27.58 -8.16
C ASN A 270 13.70 28.81 -7.96
N ALA A 271 12.72 28.67 -7.08
CA ALA A 271 11.84 29.76 -6.67
C ALA A 271 11.23 29.49 -5.29
N GLU A 272 10.91 30.55 -4.57
CA GLU A 272 10.21 30.49 -3.28
C GLU A 272 9.28 31.69 -3.11
N GLY A 273 8.33 31.60 -2.19
CA GLY A 273 7.45 32.72 -1.89
C GLY A 273 6.55 32.50 -0.68
N THR A 274 5.91 33.59 -0.26
CA THR A 274 4.89 33.60 0.80
C THR A 274 3.59 34.18 0.23
N ASN A 275 2.46 33.63 0.66
CA ASN A 275 1.16 34.18 0.31
C ASN A 275 0.63 35.02 1.48
N PRO A 276 0.02 36.19 1.21
CA PRO A 276 -0.50 37.07 2.26
C PRO A 276 -1.69 36.41 2.99
N ALA A 277 -1.52 36.23 4.31
CA ALA A 277 -2.55 35.84 5.28
C ALA A 277 -3.59 34.81 4.80
N PRO A 278 -3.20 33.54 4.59
CA PRO A 278 -4.17 32.47 4.35
C PRO A 278 -5.13 32.40 5.54
N ALA A 279 -6.42 32.57 5.28
CA ALA A 279 -7.47 32.52 6.30
C ALA A 279 -7.64 31.07 6.77
N THR A 280 -6.78 30.59 7.66
CA THR A 280 -6.85 29.20 8.14
C THR A 280 -7.21 29.14 9.61
N THR A 281 -8.38 28.57 9.89
CA THR A 281 -8.71 28.02 11.20
C THR A 281 -8.02 26.67 11.32
N GLY A 282 -6.84 26.61 11.95
CA GLY A 282 -6.13 25.34 12.15
C GLY A 282 -4.62 25.43 12.04
N ARG A 283 -3.98 24.31 11.68
CA ARG A 283 -2.55 24.24 11.40
C ARG A 283 -2.27 24.93 10.07
N PRO A 284 -1.23 25.77 9.96
CA PRO A 284 -0.85 26.36 8.67
C PRO A 284 -0.40 25.30 7.67
N SER A 285 -0.44 25.64 6.38
CA SER A 285 0.05 24.79 5.30
C SER A 285 1.20 25.43 4.55
N VAL A 286 2.15 24.63 4.08
CA VAL A 286 3.21 25.02 3.15
C VAL A 286 3.20 24.10 1.93
N ALA A 287 3.74 24.53 0.80
CA ALA A 287 3.85 23.68 -0.39
C ALA A 287 5.31 23.48 -0.82
N VAL A 288 5.63 22.26 -1.23
CA VAL A 288 6.94 21.95 -1.82
C VAL A 288 6.73 21.26 -3.15
N TYR A 289 7.25 21.86 -4.21
CA TYR A 289 7.38 21.22 -5.50
C TYR A 289 8.81 20.70 -5.65
N LEU A 290 8.96 19.38 -5.69
CA LEU A 290 10.24 18.71 -5.88
C LEU A 290 10.34 18.19 -7.32
N ASP A 291 11.01 18.95 -8.18
CA ASP A 291 11.23 18.62 -9.58
C ASP A 291 12.67 18.14 -9.82
N LEU A 292 12.82 16.84 -10.05
CA LEU A 292 14.12 16.19 -10.23
C LEU A 292 14.26 15.56 -11.61
N LEU A 293 13.42 15.93 -12.58
CA LEU A 293 13.55 15.46 -13.96
C LEU A 293 14.24 16.53 -14.83
N PRO A 294 15.10 16.13 -15.80
CA PRO A 294 15.86 17.07 -16.65
C PRO A 294 15.02 18.09 -17.42
N GLN A 295 13.86 17.67 -17.93
CA GLN A 295 12.99 18.55 -18.70
C GLN A 295 12.09 19.32 -17.75
N ARG A 296 12.20 20.64 -17.69
CA ARG A 296 11.34 21.46 -16.80
C ARG A 296 9.87 21.35 -17.18
N SER A 297 9.00 21.33 -16.18
CA SER A 297 7.54 21.38 -16.35
C SER A 297 6.92 22.08 -15.15
N ASP A 298 6.63 23.37 -15.31
CA ASP A 298 6.22 24.23 -14.19
C ASP A 298 4.73 24.58 -14.22
N ASP A 299 4.05 24.38 -15.35
CA ASP A 299 2.67 24.86 -15.57
C ASP A 299 1.67 24.31 -14.56
N ALA A 300 1.78 23.02 -14.22
CA ALA A 300 0.91 22.40 -13.23
C ALA A 300 1.16 22.93 -11.81
N PHE A 301 2.41 23.27 -11.48
CA PHE A 301 2.73 23.88 -10.19
C PHE A 301 2.31 25.35 -10.14
N ALA A 302 2.45 26.09 -11.25
CA ALA A 302 1.94 27.45 -11.37
C ALA A 302 0.41 27.49 -11.15
N ARG A 303 -0.33 26.61 -11.84
CA ARG A 303 -1.77 26.42 -11.64
C ARG A 303 -2.10 26.07 -10.18
N TYR A 304 -1.40 25.10 -9.59
CA TYR A 304 -1.59 24.74 -8.19
C TYR A 304 -1.43 25.96 -7.25
N ARG A 305 -0.41 26.80 -7.47
CA ARG A 305 -0.19 28.01 -6.66
C ARG A 305 -1.33 29.02 -6.79
N GLU A 306 -1.83 29.24 -8.01
CA GLU A 306 -2.95 30.15 -8.26
C GLU A 306 -4.22 29.68 -7.55
N GLU A 307 -4.53 28.38 -7.63
CA GLU A 307 -5.71 27.76 -7.02
C GLU A 307 -5.61 27.70 -5.48
N ASN A 308 -4.40 27.55 -4.92
CA ASN A 308 -4.19 27.29 -3.48
C ASN A 308 -3.57 28.47 -2.70
N GLN A 309 -3.51 29.68 -3.29
CA GLN A 309 -2.93 30.88 -2.66
C GLN A 309 -3.55 31.24 -1.30
N HIS A 310 -4.80 30.87 -1.08
CA HIS A 310 -5.56 31.16 0.14
C HIS A 310 -5.37 30.10 1.25
N VAL A 311 -4.77 28.94 0.93
CA VAL A 311 -4.52 27.83 1.87
C VAL A 311 -3.05 27.75 2.25
N VAL A 312 -2.16 27.87 1.27
CA VAL A 312 -0.72 27.71 1.45
C VAL A 312 -0.10 29.02 1.92
N THR A 313 0.64 28.99 3.04
CA THR A 313 1.31 30.17 3.63
C THR A 313 2.63 30.48 2.95
N ALA A 314 3.43 29.45 2.68
CA ALA A 314 4.73 29.57 2.03
C ALA A 314 4.95 28.38 1.10
N TRP A 315 5.78 28.57 0.07
CA TRP A 315 6.11 27.52 -0.87
C TRP A 315 7.55 27.58 -1.36
N GLU A 316 8.10 26.43 -1.70
CA GLU A 316 9.42 26.28 -2.32
C GLU A 316 9.34 25.37 -3.55
N HIS A 317 10.05 25.74 -4.60
CA HIS A 317 10.32 24.92 -5.79
C HIS A 317 11.78 24.46 -5.74
N LEU A 318 11.97 23.18 -5.44
CA LEU A 318 13.26 22.52 -5.35
C LEU A 318 13.56 21.79 -6.65
N VAL A 319 14.74 22.06 -7.22
CA VAL A 319 15.22 21.41 -8.44
C VAL A 319 16.54 20.70 -8.20
N TYR A 320 16.87 19.73 -9.05
CA TYR A 320 18.22 19.16 -9.07
C TYR A 320 19.24 20.21 -9.53
N ALA A 321 20.42 20.23 -8.91
CA ALA A 321 21.44 21.23 -9.21
C ALA A 321 22.08 21.08 -10.61
N SER A 322 21.96 19.90 -11.22
CA SER A 322 22.36 19.65 -12.62
C SER A 322 21.14 19.44 -13.51
N ASP A 323 21.29 19.71 -14.81
CA ASP A 323 20.30 19.36 -15.84
C ASP A 323 20.43 17.89 -16.30
N ASP A 324 21.39 17.12 -15.73
CA ASP A 324 21.58 15.70 -16.02
C ASP A 324 20.53 14.79 -15.37
N LEU A 325 20.50 13.54 -15.81
CA LEU A 325 19.78 12.48 -15.09
C LEU A 325 20.37 12.31 -13.68
N LEU A 326 19.51 12.02 -12.70
CA LEU A 326 19.93 11.73 -11.34
C LEU A 326 20.91 10.55 -11.31
N ASP A 327 22.00 10.72 -10.57
CA ASP A 327 22.89 9.63 -10.20
C ASP A 327 22.23 8.79 -9.09
N HIS A 328 21.96 7.52 -9.38
CA HIS A 328 21.36 6.59 -8.43
C HIS A 328 22.23 6.36 -7.18
N THR A 329 23.55 6.57 -7.27
CA THR A 329 24.46 6.44 -6.13
C THR A 329 24.31 7.59 -5.13
N ALA A 330 23.89 8.77 -5.61
CA ALA A 330 23.62 9.96 -4.80
C ALA A 330 22.19 10.01 -4.24
N ALA A 331 21.35 9.01 -4.55
CA ALA A 331 19.93 8.99 -4.20
C ALA A 331 19.62 9.27 -2.72
N GLY A 332 20.39 8.66 -1.81
CA GLY A 332 20.23 8.85 -0.37
C GLY A 332 20.58 10.27 0.08
N GLU A 333 21.54 10.93 -0.56
CA GLU A 333 21.92 12.31 -0.26
C GLU A 333 20.89 13.30 -0.81
N ILE A 334 20.40 13.07 -2.03
CA ILE A 334 19.32 13.85 -2.64
C ILE A 334 18.06 13.80 -1.76
N ALA A 335 17.65 12.61 -1.33
CA ALA A 335 16.48 12.44 -0.46
C ALA A 335 16.69 13.08 0.92
N ALA A 336 17.91 13.00 1.48
CA ALA A 336 18.25 13.64 2.75
C ALA A 336 18.21 15.16 2.68
N GLU A 337 18.71 15.74 1.60
CA GLU A 337 18.68 17.19 1.39
C GLU A 337 17.25 17.69 1.18
N ALA A 338 16.46 17.01 0.35
CA ALA A 338 15.04 17.31 0.17
C ALA A 338 14.30 17.26 1.50
N ALA A 339 14.51 16.21 2.31
CA ALA A 339 13.89 16.07 3.62
C ALA A 339 14.28 17.21 4.57
N ALA A 340 15.55 17.64 4.56
CA ALA A 340 16.04 18.72 5.41
C ALA A 340 15.41 20.08 5.04
N ARG A 341 15.30 20.36 3.74
CA ARG A 341 14.64 21.58 3.22
C ARG A 341 13.15 21.60 3.55
N ILE A 342 12.45 20.50 3.28
CA ILE A 342 11.01 20.35 3.62
C ILE A 342 10.76 20.56 5.11
N ARG A 343 11.59 19.97 5.98
CA ARG A 343 11.49 20.17 7.44
C ARG A 343 11.73 21.62 7.83
N THR A 344 12.71 22.27 7.22
CA THR A 344 13.02 23.67 7.50
C THR A 344 11.84 24.58 7.15
N LEU A 345 11.29 24.44 5.94
CA LEU A 345 10.12 25.22 5.51
C LEU A 345 8.92 25.01 6.43
N SER A 346 8.58 23.75 6.74
CA SER A 346 7.47 23.43 7.65
C SER A 346 7.69 24.00 9.06
N ASN A 347 8.89 23.86 9.61
CA ASN A 347 9.23 24.34 10.96
C ASN A 347 9.18 25.88 11.06
N ASN A 348 9.64 26.59 10.04
CA ASN A 348 9.60 28.05 9.99
C ASN A 348 8.16 28.59 10.02
N ILE A 349 7.19 27.78 9.56
CA ILE A 349 5.76 28.09 9.60
C ILE A 349 5.06 27.23 10.67
N GLY A 350 5.67 27.07 11.85
CA GLY A 350 5.01 26.46 13.02
C GLY A 350 4.68 24.97 12.86
N ASN A 351 5.54 24.20 12.18
CA ASN A 351 5.33 22.79 11.87
C ASN A 351 4.07 22.58 10.99
N ALA A 352 4.00 23.35 9.91
CA ALA A 352 2.91 23.34 8.94
C ALA A 352 2.69 21.96 8.28
N GLU A 353 1.44 21.68 7.87
CA GLU A 353 1.14 20.56 6.96
C GLU A 353 1.78 20.84 5.59
N VAL A 354 2.48 19.86 5.03
CA VAL A 354 3.22 20.01 3.78
C VAL A 354 2.40 19.46 2.62
N HIS A 355 2.02 20.32 1.70
CA HIS A 355 1.49 19.94 0.41
C HIS A 355 2.68 19.57 -0.50
N LEU A 356 2.87 18.27 -0.73
CA LEU A 356 4.05 17.73 -1.40
C LEU A 356 3.69 17.31 -2.83
N LEU A 357 4.26 18.03 -3.80
CA LEU A 357 4.10 17.79 -5.22
C LEU A 357 5.40 17.19 -5.74
N LEU A 358 5.34 15.93 -6.19
CA LEU A 358 6.52 15.18 -6.60
C LEU A 358 6.58 15.09 -8.11
N ARG A 359 7.73 15.44 -8.68
CA ARG A 359 8.12 15.14 -10.05
C ARG A 359 9.52 14.56 -10.04
N CYS A 360 9.60 13.29 -9.67
CA CYS A 360 10.87 12.60 -9.47
C CYS A 360 10.76 11.10 -9.79
N PRO A 361 11.89 10.38 -9.90
CA PRO A 361 11.87 8.93 -9.99
C PRO A 361 11.23 8.29 -8.76
N PHE A 362 10.46 7.21 -8.97
CA PHE A 362 9.83 6.40 -7.92
C PHE A 362 10.76 6.09 -6.73
N PRO A 363 12.04 5.70 -6.93
CA PRO A 363 12.97 5.48 -5.83
C PRO A 363 13.11 6.66 -4.87
N ILE A 364 13.22 7.90 -5.39
CA ILE A 364 13.38 9.09 -4.56
C ILE A 364 12.16 9.32 -3.68
N ALA A 365 10.94 9.10 -4.20
CA ALA A 365 9.71 9.25 -3.41
C ALA A 365 9.68 8.29 -2.20
N VAL A 366 10.07 7.03 -2.38
CA VAL A 366 10.18 6.04 -1.29
C VAL A 366 11.25 6.48 -0.26
N LEU A 367 12.44 6.84 -0.73
CA LEU A 367 13.55 7.24 0.15
C LEU A 367 13.21 8.52 0.93
N LEU A 368 12.52 9.46 0.29
CA LEU A 368 12.09 10.72 0.90
C LEU A 368 11.05 10.48 2.01
N GLY A 369 10.01 9.69 1.73
CA GLY A 369 8.93 9.42 2.72
C GLY A 369 9.46 8.83 4.03
N ARG A 370 10.47 7.95 3.92
CA ARG A 370 11.16 7.34 5.07
C ARG A 370 11.84 8.34 6.00
N LEU A 371 12.29 9.47 5.46
CA LEU A 371 13.04 10.49 6.20
C LEU A 371 12.13 11.57 6.80
N LEU A 372 10.81 11.48 6.69
CA LEU A 372 9.90 12.58 7.04
C LEU A 372 8.94 12.23 8.19
N ASN A 373 9.40 11.40 9.13
CA ASN A 373 8.60 10.80 10.19
C ASN A 373 7.93 11.78 11.19
N THR A 374 8.30 13.05 11.21
CA THR A 374 7.83 14.07 12.16
C THR A 374 6.81 15.07 11.58
N LEU A 375 6.58 15.06 10.27
CA LEU A 375 5.72 16.02 9.58
C LEU A 375 4.39 15.38 9.13
N ARG A 376 3.49 16.20 8.60
CA ARG A 376 2.22 15.79 7.99
C ARG A 376 2.21 16.22 6.54
N PHE A 377 1.59 15.43 5.69
CA PHE A 377 1.62 15.65 4.25
C PHE A 377 0.24 15.54 3.62
N VAL A 378 -0.03 16.41 2.65
CA VAL A 378 -0.96 16.13 1.57
C VAL A 378 -0.11 15.79 0.36
N THR A 379 -0.25 14.57 -0.15
CA THR A 379 0.44 14.13 -1.38
C THR A 379 -0.46 14.36 -2.58
N TYR A 380 0.17 14.60 -3.74
CA TYR A 380 -0.52 14.92 -4.98
C TYR A 380 -0.07 13.99 -6.11
N GLU A 381 -0.99 13.70 -7.02
CA GLU A 381 -0.70 13.07 -8.31
C GLU A 381 -0.90 14.08 -9.44
N TRP A 382 -0.08 13.97 -10.47
CA TRP A 382 -0.18 14.81 -11.65
C TRP A 382 -1.23 14.26 -12.62
N ASP A 383 -2.08 15.13 -13.13
CA ASP A 383 -3.21 14.79 -13.99
C ASP A 383 -3.32 15.79 -15.16
N ASP A 384 -3.21 15.28 -16.38
CA ASP A 384 -3.47 15.97 -17.64
C ASP A 384 -4.70 15.44 -18.37
N SER A 385 -5.51 14.60 -17.73
CA SER A 385 -6.75 14.13 -18.32
C SER A 385 -7.68 15.31 -18.63
N VAL A 386 -8.42 15.19 -19.74
CA VAL A 386 -9.21 16.29 -20.33
C VAL A 386 -10.19 16.84 -19.29
N VAL A 387 -10.14 18.16 -19.07
CA VAL A 387 -11.07 18.88 -18.18
C VAL A 387 -12.48 18.84 -18.79
N PRO A 388 -13.52 18.35 -18.09
CA PRO A 388 -14.89 18.29 -18.63
C PRO A 388 -15.51 19.67 -18.93
N SER A 389 -14.97 20.76 -18.36
CA SER A 389 -15.37 22.13 -18.69
C SER A 389 -14.33 23.16 -18.22
N GLY A 390 -13.82 23.99 -19.12
CA GLY A 390 -12.95 25.12 -18.78
C GLY A 390 -12.00 25.56 -19.91
N ASP A 391 -11.52 26.80 -19.82
CA ASP A 391 -10.56 27.39 -20.76
C ASP A 391 -9.08 27.19 -20.34
N ASP A 392 -8.83 26.56 -19.18
CA ASP A 392 -7.47 26.25 -18.69
C ASP A 392 -7.09 24.79 -18.97
N TYR A 393 -6.24 24.62 -19.98
CA TYR A 393 -5.73 23.32 -20.44
C TYR A 393 -4.45 22.87 -19.74
N ARG A 394 -3.93 23.64 -18.77
CA ARG A 394 -2.74 23.22 -18.01
C ARG A 394 -3.07 21.98 -17.19
N ALA A 395 -2.14 21.02 -17.15
CA ALA A 395 -2.22 19.89 -16.23
C ALA A 395 -2.33 20.38 -14.77
N ARG A 396 -2.85 19.53 -13.88
CA ARG A 396 -3.10 19.87 -12.48
C ARG A 396 -2.50 18.84 -11.54
N TYR A 397 -2.32 19.26 -10.30
CA TYR A 397 -2.00 18.35 -9.20
C TYR A 397 -3.27 18.06 -8.41
N VAL A 398 -3.67 16.80 -8.37
CA VAL A 398 -4.87 16.32 -7.66
C VAL A 398 -4.45 15.76 -6.29
N PRO A 399 -5.04 16.22 -5.18
CA PRO A 399 -4.71 15.72 -3.85
C PRO A 399 -5.11 14.24 -3.75
N SER A 400 -4.17 13.38 -3.39
CA SER A 400 -4.38 11.93 -3.40
C SER A 400 -4.59 11.33 -2.00
N MET A 401 -3.72 11.68 -1.06
CA MET A 401 -3.75 11.15 0.31
C MET A 401 -3.18 12.14 1.32
N ARG A 402 -3.74 12.13 2.53
CA ARG A 402 -3.10 12.69 3.72
C ARG A 402 -2.23 11.61 4.36
N VAL A 403 -0.93 11.89 4.49
CA VAL A 403 0.06 10.97 5.04
C VAL A 403 0.57 11.53 6.36
N ARG A 404 0.46 10.71 7.41
CA ARG A 404 0.98 10.96 8.74
C ARG A 404 1.91 9.81 9.13
N PRO A 405 3.21 9.93 8.80
CA PRO A 405 4.20 8.94 9.17
C PRO A 405 4.15 8.62 10.67
N SER A 406 4.44 7.36 11.03
CA SER A 406 4.48 6.87 12.42
C SER A 406 3.16 6.98 13.22
N ALA A 407 2.02 7.26 12.57
CA ALA A 407 0.73 7.22 13.25
C ALA A 407 0.33 5.78 13.62
N ALA A 408 -0.36 5.62 14.75
CA ALA A 408 -0.76 4.31 15.28
C ALA A 408 -1.66 3.50 14.31
N GLY A 409 -2.46 4.20 13.48
CA GLY A 409 -3.34 3.58 12.48
C GLY A 409 -2.64 3.17 11.18
N GLY A 410 -1.36 3.51 10.98
CA GLY A 410 -0.65 3.39 9.71
C GLY A 410 -0.28 4.76 9.13
N ALA A 411 0.57 4.77 8.10
CA ALA A 411 1.11 6.01 7.53
C ALA A 411 0.08 6.84 6.75
N ILE A 412 -0.94 6.22 6.16
CA ILE A 412 -2.00 6.91 5.43
C ILE A 412 -3.13 7.23 6.42
N GLU A 413 -3.38 8.52 6.63
CA GLU A 413 -4.44 8.99 7.54
C GLU A 413 -5.78 9.06 6.79
N GLU A 414 -5.76 9.54 5.54
CA GLU A 414 -6.95 9.79 4.73
C GLU A 414 -6.68 9.62 3.23
N VAL A 415 -7.68 9.14 2.49
CA VAL A 415 -7.68 9.12 1.02
C VAL A 415 -8.50 10.30 0.55
N LEU A 416 -7.91 11.14 -0.30
CA LEU A 416 -8.49 12.43 -0.72
C LEU A 416 -9.06 12.38 -2.16
N LEU A 417 -8.73 11.34 -2.94
CA LEU A 417 -9.36 11.14 -4.24
C LEU A 417 -10.85 10.83 -4.07
N ALA A 418 -11.68 11.51 -4.84
CA ALA A 418 -13.10 11.21 -4.94
C ALA A 418 -13.31 9.88 -5.67
N ASP A 419 -14.41 9.20 -5.35
CA ASP A 419 -14.84 8.03 -6.12
C ASP A 419 -15.18 8.46 -7.55
N GLY A 420 -14.81 7.64 -8.54
CA GLY A 420 -15.01 7.96 -9.96
C GLY A 420 -16.46 8.15 -10.40
N SER A 421 -17.43 8.11 -9.48
CA SER A 421 -18.82 8.52 -9.66
C SER A 421 -19.07 10.03 -9.47
N ASP A 422 -18.12 10.76 -8.88
CA ASP A 422 -18.22 12.20 -8.61
C ASP A 422 -17.27 13.05 -9.47
N ALA A 423 -16.75 12.49 -10.56
CA ALA A 423 -16.23 13.34 -11.64
C ALA A 423 -17.43 14.05 -12.29
N PRO A 424 -17.52 15.40 -12.22
CA PRO A 424 -18.64 16.13 -12.81
C PRO A 424 -18.77 15.93 -14.32
#